data_AF-A0A699S066-F1
#
_entry.id   AF-A0A699S066-F1
#
_cell.length_a   1.000
_cell.length_b   1.000
_cell.length_c   1.000
_cell.angle_alpha   90.00
_cell.angle_beta   90.00
_cell.angle_gamma   90.00
#
_symmetry.space_group_name_H-M   'P 1'
#
loop_
_entity.id
_entity.type
_entity.pdbx_description
1 polymer ?
#
loop_
_entity_poly.entity_id
_entity_poly.type
_entity_poly.pdbx_seq_one_letter_code
_entity_poly.pdbx_strand_id
1 'polypeptide(L)'
;MFEKPPAVEIYDMVDALHSCRQAPGKLVSEHVLEMKGLMDQLHKLGKPYDNDMAVNLINRSLNKDFGYFARNFNMHCVGKTVTELHALLIDFEKGLKDKAPTPQGFKEEKKLSYGV
;
A
#
# COMPACT_ATOMS: atom_id res chain seq x y z
N MET A 1 -1.47 -21.48 32.14
CA MET A 1 -1.49 -21.16 30.70
C MET A 1 -0.05 -20.83 30.31
N PHE A 2 0.48 -21.42 29.25
CA PHE A 2 1.83 -21.08 28.77
C PHE A 2 1.71 -19.82 27.91
N GLU A 3 2.34 -18.72 28.32
CA GLU A 3 2.39 -17.52 27.49
C GLU A 3 3.31 -17.77 26.29
N LYS A 4 2.86 -17.31 25.13
CA LYS A 4 3.65 -17.41 23.91
C LYS A 4 4.88 -16.50 24.05
N PRO A 5 6.10 -16.98 23.76
CA PRO A 5 7.28 -16.12 23.84
C PRO A 5 7.17 -14.94 22.85
N PRO A 6 7.57 -13.71 23.23
CA PRO A 6 7.47 -12.54 22.36
C PRO A 6 8.15 -12.71 20.99
N ALA A 7 9.24 -13.47 20.93
CA ALA A 7 9.94 -13.75 19.68
C ALA A 7 9.06 -14.55 18.68
N VAL A 8 8.22 -15.46 19.16
CA VAL A 8 7.30 -16.23 18.31
C VAL A 8 6.14 -15.35 17.85
N GLU A 9 5.65 -14.44 18.70
CA GLU A 9 4.63 -13.46 18.30
C GLU A 9 5.14 -12.51 17.21
N ILE A 10 6.36 -11.99 17.36
CA ILE A 10 7.00 -11.16 16.33
C ILE A 10 7.15 -11.94 15.02
N TYR A 11 7.61 -13.19 15.09
CA TYR A 11 7.77 -14.03 13.89
C TYR A 11 6.45 -14.21 13.13
N ASP A 12 5.39 -14.60 13.84
CA ASP A 12 4.07 -14.82 13.23
C ASP A 12 3.51 -13.53 12.60
N MET A 13 3.71 -12.38 13.23
CA MET A 13 3.26 -11.10 12.69
C MET A 13 4.05 -10.68 11.45
N VAL A 14 5.36 -10.92 11.42
CA VAL A 14 6.19 -10.68 10.24
C VAL A 14 5.78 -11.60 9.10
N ASP A 15 5.52 -12.88 9.39
CA ASP A 15 5.04 -13.84 8.39
C ASP A 15 3.68 -13.42 7.82
N ALA A 16 2.73 -13.06 8.70
CA ALA A 16 1.42 -12.56 8.30
C ALA A 16 1.53 -11.32 7.40
N LEU A 17 2.37 -10.34 7.77
CA LEU A 17 2.60 -9.13 6.96
C LEU A 17 3.17 -9.46 5.58
N HIS A 18 4.18 -10.35 5.53
CA HIS A 18 4.88 -10.68 4.29
C HIS A 18 4.08 -11.62 3.38
N SER A 19 3.15 -12.37 3.95
CA SER A 19 2.21 -13.26 3.26
C SER A 19 0.90 -12.58 2.87
N CYS A 20 0.56 -11.44 3.48
CA CYS A 20 -0.65 -10.68 3.15
C CYS A 20 -0.61 -10.22 1.68
N ARG A 21 -1.64 -10.63 0.93
CA ARG A 21 -1.86 -10.27 -0.48
C ARG A 21 -3.30 -9.86 -0.65
N GLN A 22 -3.52 -8.82 -1.45
CA GLN A 22 -4.86 -8.40 -1.81
C GLN A 22 -5.52 -9.53 -2.60
N ALA A 23 -6.64 -10.04 -2.11
CA ALA A 23 -7.42 -11.02 -2.85
C ALA A 23 -8.05 -10.38 -4.11
N PRO A 24 -8.27 -11.14 -5.19
CA PRO A 24 -9.07 -10.65 -6.32
C PRO A 24 -10.44 -10.17 -5.86
N GLY A 25 -10.86 -8.98 -6.33
CA GLY A 25 -12.16 -8.38 -5.96
C GLY A 25 -12.23 -7.74 -4.57
N LYS A 26 -11.21 -7.89 -3.71
CA LYS A 26 -11.14 -7.18 -2.43
C LYS A 26 -10.86 -5.69 -2.66
N LEU A 27 -11.57 -4.82 -1.94
CA LEU A 27 -11.36 -3.38 -2.01
C LEU A 27 -9.96 -3.02 -1.54
N VAL A 28 -9.28 -2.18 -2.32
CA VAL A 28 -7.90 -1.76 -2.02
C VAL A 28 -7.81 -1.01 -0.70
N SER A 29 -8.84 -0.26 -0.33
CA SER A 29 -8.88 0.46 0.94
C SER A 29 -8.86 -0.49 2.14
N GLU A 30 -9.67 -1.56 2.09
CA GLU A 30 -9.70 -2.58 3.14
C GLU A 30 -8.34 -3.29 3.26
N HIS A 31 -7.72 -3.59 2.11
CA HIS A 31 -6.40 -4.21 2.07
C HIS A 31 -5.29 -3.34 2.68
N VAL A 32 -5.27 -2.04 2.35
CA VAL A 32 -4.29 -1.10 2.93
C VAL A 32 -4.47 -0.97 4.44
N LEU A 33 -5.72 -0.95 4.94
CA LEU A 33 -5.99 -0.90 6.38
C LEU A 33 -5.54 -2.16 7.11
N GLU A 34 -5.71 -3.34 6.50
CA GLU A 34 -5.20 -4.60 7.05
C GLU A 34 -3.67 -4.60 7.17
N MET A 35 -2.98 -4.20 6.10
CA MET A 35 -1.51 -4.08 6.09
C MET A 35 -1.02 -3.10 7.17
N LYS A 36 -1.69 -1.94 7.31
CA LYS A 36 -1.40 -0.97 8.39
C LYS A 36 -1.60 -1.59 9.78
N GLY A 37 -2.69 -2.32 9.98
CA GLY A 37 -2.97 -2.98 11.26
C GLY A 37 -1.85 -3.94 11.70
N LEU A 38 -1.32 -4.73 10.76
CA LEU A 38 -0.17 -5.61 11.01
C LEU A 38 1.10 -4.83 11.35
N MET A 39 1.37 -3.73 10.64
CA MET A 39 2.51 -2.85 10.93
C MET A 39 2.38 -2.16 12.30
N ASP A 40 1.17 -1.73 12.68
CA ASP A 40 0.89 -1.12 13.98
C ASP A 40 1.07 -2.12 15.13
N GLN A 41 0.71 -3.39 14.91
CA GLN A 41 0.99 -4.46 15.87
C GLN A 41 2.49 -4.68 16.04
N LEU A 42 3.25 -4.75 14.95
CA LEU A 42 4.71 -4.86 15.00
C LEU A 42 5.36 -3.63 15.65
N HIS A 43 4.83 -2.43 15.43
CA HIS A 43 5.26 -1.21 16.13
C HIS A 43 5.11 -1.36 17.64
N LYS A 44 3.95 -1.83 18.12
CA LYS A 44 3.69 -2.05 19.56
C LYS A 44 4.65 -3.07 20.18
N LEU A 45 5.13 -4.03 19.39
CA LEU A 45 6.15 -5.01 19.77
C LEU A 45 7.60 -4.48 19.64
N GLY A 46 7.79 -3.17 19.38
CA GLY A 46 9.11 -2.56 19.24
C GLY A 46 9.81 -2.86 17.91
N LYS A 47 9.05 -3.25 16.87
CA LYS A 47 9.53 -3.52 15.51
C LYS A 47 8.83 -2.61 14.48
N PRO A 48 8.99 -1.28 14.58
CA PRO A 48 8.37 -0.37 13.63
C PRO A 48 8.99 -0.51 12.24
N TYR A 49 8.17 -0.28 11.22
CA TYR A 49 8.63 -0.07 9.85
C TYR A 49 8.77 1.42 9.59
N ASP A 50 9.83 1.82 8.89
CA ASP A 50 9.90 3.16 8.32
C ASP A 50 8.87 3.33 7.19
N ASN A 51 8.61 4.59 6.84
CA ASN A 51 7.58 4.92 5.85
C ASN A 51 7.85 4.28 4.48
N ASP A 52 9.10 4.30 4.02
CA ASP A 52 9.45 3.81 2.67
C ASP A 52 9.26 2.30 2.58
N MET A 53 9.66 1.56 3.61
CA MET A 53 9.42 0.13 3.72
C MET A 53 7.92 -0.18 3.81
N ALA A 54 7.16 0.58 4.61
CA ALA A 54 5.71 0.41 4.71
C ALA A 54 5.02 0.59 3.35
N VAL A 55 5.38 1.65 2.62
CA VAL A 55 4.90 1.92 1.26
C VAL A 55 5.24 0.79 0.30
N ASN A 56 6.50 0.32 0.31
CA ASN A 56 6.96 -0.75 -0.55
C ASN A 56 6.25 -2.08 -0.27
N LEU A 57 6.03 -2.41 1.00
CA LEU A 57 5.31 -3.61 1.42
C LEU A 57 3.85 -3.58 0.96
N ILE A 58 3.17 -2.43 1.13
CA ILE A 58 1.80 -2.25 0.64
C ILE A 58 1.78 -2.40 -0.88
N ASN A 59 2.65 -1.71 -1.61
CA ASN A 59 2.67 -1.76 -3.07
C ASN A 59 2.93 -3.18 -3.61
N ARG A 60 3.85 -3.94 -2.97
CA ARG A 60 4.13 -5.35 -3.30
C ARG A 60 2.95 -6.28 -3.02
N SER A 61 2.13 -5.96 -2.03
CA SER A 61 1.01 -6.82 -1.59
C SER A 61 -0.23 -6.73 -2.48
N LEU A 62 -0.30 -5.73 -3.36
CA LEU A 62 -1.43 -5.51 -4.26
C LEU A 62 -1.59 -6.67 -5.26
N ASN A 63 -2.83 -6.88 -5.69
CA ASN A 63 -3.12 -7.88 -6.70
C ASN A 63 -2.69 -7.42 -8.10
N LYS A 64 -2.74 -8.34 -9.07
CA LYS A 64 -2.27 -8.11 -10.45
C LYS A 64 -3.01 -6.98 -11.19
N ASP A 65 -4.24 -6.63 -10.80
CA ASP A 65 -5.02 -5.57 -11.46
C ASP A 65 -4.41 -4.19 -11.20
N PHE A 66 -3.61 -4.06 -10.12
CA PHE A 66 -2.82 -2.88 -9.79
C PHE A 66 -1.39 -2.93 -10.36
N GLY A 67 -1.04 -3.91 -11.19
CA GLY A 67 0.34 -4.07 -11.70
C GLY A 67 0.88 -2.83 -12.43
N TYR A 68 0.04 -2.13 -13.19
CA TYR A 68 0.42 -0.86 -13.84
C TYR A 68 0.70 0.24 -12.81
N PHE A 69 -0.16 0.37 -11.80
CA PHE A 69 0.02 1.31 -10.71
C PHE A 69 1.34 1.06 -10.00
N ALA A 70 1.60 -0.20 -9.59
CA ALA A 70 2.78 -0.56 -8.82
C ALA A 70 4.08 -0.24 -9.56
N ARG A 71 4.15 -0.56 -10.86
CA ARG A 71 5.30 -0.24 -11.72
C ARG A 71 5.52 1.27 -11.84
N ASN A 72 4.46 2.04 -12.07
CA ASN A 72 4.54 3.49 -12.23
C ASN A 72 4.94 4.18 -10.92
N PHE A 73 4.33 3.77 -9.81
CA PHE A 73 4.62 4.31 -8.48
C PHE A 73 6.09 4.11 -8.10
N ASN A 74 6.64 2.90 -8.30
CA ASN A 74 8.04 2.60 -8.01
C ASN A 74 9.03 3.45 -8.82
N MET A 75 8.64 3.96 -10.00
CA MET A 75 9.51 4.78 -10.84
C MET A 75 9.44 6.28 -10.53
N HIS A 76 8.34 6.77 -9.94
CA HIS A 76 8.04 8.22 -9.92
C HIS A 76 7.64 8.77 -8.55
N CYS A 77 7.38 7.94 -7.54
CA CYS A 77 6.73 8.37 -6.31
C CYS A 77 7.60 8.19 -5.05
N VAL A 78 8.88 8.53 -5.13
CA VAL A 78 9.81 8.54 -3.98
C VAL A 78 9.32 9.54 -2.91
N GLY A 79 9.41 9.15 -1.63
CA GLY A 79 9.09 10.01 -0.49
C GLY A 79 7.60 10.20 -0.20
N LYS A 80 6.72 9.43 -0.87
CA LYS A 80 5.29 9.43 -0.56
C LYS A 80 5.00 8.76 0.77
N THR A 81 4.05 9.30 1.51
CA THR A 81 3.56 8.70 2.75
C THR A 81 2.57 7.57 2.46
N VAL A 82 2.38 6.67 3.43
CA VAL A 82 1.35 5.62 3.32
C VAL A 82 -0.06 6.22 3.10
N THR A 83 -0.34 7.38 3.69
CA THR A 83 -1.63 8.07 3.51
C THR A 83 -1.83 8.58 2.08
N GLU A 84 -0.79 9.16 1.47
CA GLU A 84 -0.84 9.57 0.06
C GLU A 84 -0.98 8.36 -0.87
N LEU A 85 -0.23 7.28 -0.61
CA LEU A 85 -0.37 6.03 -1.36
C LEU A 85 -1.82 5.50 -1.30
N HIS A 86 -2.44 5.50 -0.12
CA HIS A 86 -3.81 5.02 0.08
C HIS A 86 -4.82 5.81 -0.75
N ALA A 87 -4.71 7.15 -0.77
CA ALA A 87 -5.58 8.00 -1.57
C ALA A 87 -5.42 7.72 -3.08
N LEU A 88 -4.17 7.63 -3.57
CA LEU A 88 -3.88 7.33 -4.97
C LEU A 88 -4.42 5.96 -5.41
N LEU A 89 -4.31 4.95 -4.54
CA LEU A 89 -4.84 3.62 -4.80
C LEU A 89 -6.38 3.60 -4.91
N ILE A 90 -7.07 4.35 -4.05
CA ILE A 90 -8.53 4.46 -4.10
C ILE A 90 -8.97 5.09 -5.42
N ASP A 91 -8.32 6.17 -5.85
CA ASP A 91 -8.67 6.85 -7.09
C ASP A 91 -8.35 6.01 -8.33
N PHE A 92 -7.24 5.26 -8.29
CA PHE A 92 -6.94 4.26 -9.30
C PHE A 92 -8.01 3.16 -9.38
N GLU A 93 -8.44 2.62 -8.24
CA GLU A 93 -9.48 1.57 -8.18
C GLU A 93 -10.82 2.06 -8.74
N LYS A 94 -11.24 3.30 -8.46
CA LYS A 94 -12.43 3.89 -9.08
C LYS A 94 -12.30 3.93 -10.60
N GLY A 95 -11.16 4.40 -11.11
CA GLY A 95 -10.88 4.45 -12.54
C GLY A 95 -10.82 3.07 -13.22
N LEU A 96 -10.52 1.99 -12.48
CA LEU A 96 -10.64 0.62 -13.00
C LEU A 96 -12.10 0.21 -13.17
N LYS A 97 -12.96 0.56 -12.22
CA LYS A 97 -14.40 0.24 -12.25
C LYS A 97 -15.14 1.02 -13.34
N ASP A 98 -14.70 2.24 -13.62
CA ASP A 98 -15.27 3.09 -14.67
C ASP A 98 -14.81 2.69 -16.09
N LYS A 99 -13.79 1.85 -16.21
CA LYS A 99 -13.24 1.41 -17.49
C LYS A 99 -13.74 0.02 -17.89
N ALA A 100 -14.85 0.01 -18.65
CA ALA A 100 -14.80 -0.72 -19.93
C ALA A 100 -13.68 -0.12 -20.81
N PRO A 101 -12.98 -0.91 -21.66
CA PRO A 101 -11.58 -0.69 -21.97
C PRO A 101 -11.31 0.64 -22.69
N THR A 102 -10.51 1.53 -22.09
CA THR A 102 -9.59 2.42 -22.82
C THR A 102 -8.50 3.00 -21.91
N PRO A 103 -7.23 3.05 -22.38
CA PRO A 103 -6.09 3.45 -21.56
C PRO A 103 -6.00 4.98 -21.53
N GLN A 104 -6.01 5.56 -20.34
CA GLN A 104 -5.66 6.96 -20.13
C GLN A 104 -4.78 7.01 -18.91
N GLY A 105 -3.54 7.44 -19.15
CA GLY A 105 -2.49 7.59 -18.16
C GLY A 105 -2.81 8.70 -17.16
N PHE A 106 -2.09 8.65 -16.05
CA PHE A 106 -2.05 9.70 -15.05
C PHE A 106 -1.80 11.05 -15.74
N LYS A 107 -2.80 11.94 -15.69
CA LYS A 107 -2.59 13.35 -16.02
C LYS A 107 -1.98 13.99 -14.78
N GLU A 108 -0.71 14.36 -14.87
CA GLU A 108 -0.09 15.31 -13.95
C GLU A 108 -0.91 16.60 -13.95
N GLU A 109 -1.46 16.96 -12.79
CA GLU A 109 -2.12 18.23 -12.59
C GLU A 109 -1.08 19.35 -12.47
N LYS A 110 -1.27 20.36 -13.33
CA LYS A 110 -0.62 21.67 -13.30
C LYS A 110 -0.73 22.34 -11.93
N LYS A 111 0.38 22.85 -11.41
CA LYS A 111 0.54 24.26 -10.98
C LYS A 111 1.98 24.56 -10.53
N LEU A 112 2.66 25.43 -11.26
CA LEU A 112 3.25 26.61 -10.61
C LEU A 112 3.26 27.78 -11.59
N SER A 113 2.34 28.71 -11.35
CA SER A 113 2.41 30.07 -11.85
C SER A 113 3.39 30.86 -11.00
N TYR A 114 4.41 31.42 -11.64
CA TYR A 114 4.90 32.78 -11.37
C TYR A 114 5.07 33.37 -12.78
N GLY A 115 4.27 34.35 -13.18
CA GLY A 115 4.27 35.69 -12.61
C GLY A 115 5.39 36.44 -13.35
N VAL A 116 4.97 37.37 -14.21
CA VAL A 116 5.76 38.23 -15.12
C VAL A 116 7.13 38.65 -14.55
#